data_AF-A0A2V9L616-F1
#
_entry.id   AF-A0A2V9L616-F1
#
_cell.length_a   1.000
_cell.length_b   1.000
_cell.length_c   1.000
_cell.angle_alpha   90.00
_cell.angle_beta   90.00
_cell.angle_gamma   90.00
#
_symmetry.space_group_name_H-M   'P 1'
#
loop_
_entity.id
_entity.type
_entity.pdbx_description
1 polymer ?
#
loop_
_entity_poly.entity_id
_entity_poly.type
_entity_poly.pdbx_seq_one_letter_code
_entity_poly.pdbx_strand_id
1 'polypeptide(L)'
;MIILFRLFWLFWALLGGILVPARGSTPHRKEDKNLPGTAVNNADRPDQPHWKVEELLAGSWRGATSVLISNGRCHIVVDTGMPHEAHLLVKALENRGIGPADVRLVINTHFHIDHVLNGNLFGRSLIYATQHSFDWSRSLYSDLADGQNWEKLVLKYYPETLLHERARTHMANLRKLALRWWDVKRLGAPEQFRWIETHPLPEGIEAFVTSGHVPGHVSLLVSTGENVTVIAGDALLSREREEEERVATMIPHHSEQFRLDRARLLGLGDRILPGHDHEFTVVGD
;
A
#
# COMPACT_ATOMS: atom_id res chain seq x y z
N MET A 1 -29.69 -6.31 16.83
CA MET A 1 -30.10 -5.81 15.50
C MET A 1 -28.85 -5.81 14.64
N ILE A 2 -28.57 -6.96 14.00
CA ILE A 2 -27.38 -7.28 13.20
C ILE A 2 -27.91 -7.63 11.78
N ILE A 3 -27.02 -7.60 10.78
CA ILE A 3 -27.17 -7.87 9.32
C ILE A 3 -27.15 -6.51 8.57
N LEU A 4 -26.20 -6.21 7.69
CA LEU A 4 -25.79 -6.95 6.49
C LEU A 4 -24.27 -6.92 6.23
N PHE A 5 -23.71 -8.09 5.95
CA PHE A 5 -22.46 -8.31 5.23
C PHE A 5 -22.81 -9.03 3.91
N ARG A 6 -22.03 -8.73 2.87
CA ARG A 6 -21.82 -9.50 1.61
C ARG A 6 -22.90 -9.45 0.52
N LEU A 7 -22.58 -8.73 -0.54
CA LEU A 7 -23.07 -8.98 -1.91
C LEU A 7 -21.86 -8.91 -2.84
N PHE A 8 -21.31 -10.07 -3.21
CA PHE A 8 -20.50 -10.23 -4.42
C PHE A 8 -20.65 -11.67 -4.90
N TRP A 9 -20.84 -11.81 -6.22
CA TRP A 9 -21.04 -13.01 -7.03
C TRP A 9 -22.45 -13.61 -7.08
N LEU A 10 -23.17 -13.30 -8.18
CA LEU A 10 -23.66 -14.35 -9.10
C LEU A 10 -24.06 -13.73 -10.45
N PHE A 11 -23.25 -13.97 -11.48
CA PHE A 11 -23.63 -13.83 -12.89
C PHE A 11 -23.07 -15.05 -13.61
N TRP A 12 -23.82 -16.17 -13.60
CA TRP A 12 -23.67 -17.21 -14.62
C TRP A 12 -24.90 -18.11 -14.72
N ALA A 13 -25.29 -18.34 -15.98
CA ALA A 13 -26.10 -19.43 -16.51
C ALA A 13 -27.58 -19.54 -16.10
N LEU A 14 -28.43 -18.88 -16.90
CA LEU A 14 -29.83 -19.26 -17.12
C LEU A 14 -29.92 -20.12 -18.40
N LEU A 15 -30.70 -21.19 -18.30
CA LEU A 15 -31.36 -21.99 -19.36
C LEU A 15 -30.60 -23.17 -19.98
N GLY A 16 -31.03 -24.38 -19.57
CA GLY A 16 -30.79 -25.62 -20.32
C GLY A 16 -30.99 -26.86 -19.45
N GLY A 17 -32.22 -27.34 -19.30
CA GLY A 17 -32.57 -28.42 -18.37
C GLY A 17 -32.07 -29.80 -18.79
N ILE A 18 -32.05 -30.73 -17.82
CA ILE A 18 -32.45 -32.14 -17.95
C ILE A 18 -32.74 -32.68 -16.54
N LEU A 19 -33.81 -33.46 -16.45
CA LEU A 19 -34.45 -34.02 -15.27
C LEU A 19 -33.74 -35.32 -14.80
N VAL A 20 -33.47 -35.48 -13.50
CA VAL A 20 -33.30 -36.80 -12.82
C VAL A 20 -33.83 -36.68 -11.38
N PRO A 21 -34.64 -37.63 -10.85
CA PRO A 21 -35.30 -37.48 -9.56
C PRO A 21 -34.40 -37.89 -8.39
N ALA A 22 -34.40 -37.09 -7.31
CA ALA A 22 -33.79 -37.46 -6.04
C ALA A 22 -34.83 -38.13 -5.11
N ARG A 23 -34.61 -39.40 -4.79
CA ARG A 23 -35.15 -40.07 -3.59
C ARG A 23 -34.13 -39.90 -2.46
N GLY A 24 -34.58 -39.60 -1.25
CA GLY A 24 -33.78 -39.82 -0.04
C GLY A 24 -33.97 -38.80 1.06
N SER A 25 -35.02 -39.03 1.87
CA SER A 25 -35.07 -38.81 3.32
C SER A 25 -34.11 -37.80 3.96
N THR A 26 -34.68 -36.68 4.41
CA THR A 26 -34.15 -35.87 5.51
C THR A 26 -34.31 -36.62 6.85
N PRO A 27 -33.35 -36.47 7.77
CA PRO A 27 -33.67 -36.41 9.17
C PRO A 27 -33.28 -35.05 9.75
N HIS A 28 -34.22 -34.49 10.51
CA HIS A 28 -34.02 -33.38 11.43
C HIS A 28 -32.71 -33.52 12.22
N ARG A 29 -31.91 -32.45 12.24
CA ARG A 29 -30.98 -32.20 13.35
C ARG A 29 -31.14 -30.77 13.85
N LYS A 30 -31.35 -30.71 15.16
CA LYS A 30 -31.65 -29.61 16.05
C LYS A 30 -30.79 -28.36 15.82
N GLU A 31 -31.43 -27.21 16.00
CA GLU A 31 -30.79 -25.91 16.25
C GLU A 31 -29.82 -26.02 17.44
N ASP A 32 -28.53 -25.77 17.19
CA ASP A 32 -27.58 -25.43 18.24
C ASP A 32 -27.27 -23.94 18.15
N LYS A 33 -27.81 -23.21 19.13
CA LYS A 33 -27.44 -21.83 19.43
C LYS A 33 -26.05 -21.84 20.04
N ASN A 34 -25.05 -21.30 19.35
CA ASN A 34 -23.81 -20.82 19.96
C ASN A 34 -23.17 -19.74 19.07
N LEU A 35 -23.27 -18.49 19.52
CA LEU A 35 -22.24 -17.46 19.38
C LEU A 35 -21.65 -17.29 20.79
N PRO A 36 -20.32 -17.19 20.95
CA PRO A 36 -19.63 -15.97 20.55
C PRO A 36 -18.27 -16.21 19.88
N GLY A 37 -17.78 -15.13 19.23
CA GLY A 37 -16.41 -15.03 18.76
C GLY A 37 -15.43 -15.37 19.87
N THR A 38 -14.57 -16.33 19.58
CA THR A 38 -13.31 -16.52 20.27
C THR A 38 -12.25 -15.95 19.36
N ALA A 39 -11.54 -14.93 19.86
CA ALA A 39 -10.24 -14.58 19.33
C ALA A 39 -9.43 -15.88 19.29
N VAL A 40 -9.01 -16.29 18.10
CA VAL A 40 -8.04 -17.36 17.96
C VAL A 40 -6.77 -16.80 18.59
N ASN A 41 -6.39 -17.32 19.75
CA ASN A 41 -5.12 -17.03 20.39
C ASN A 41 -4.01 -17.36 19.38
N ASN A 42 -3.36 -16.32 18.84
CA ASN A 42 -2.24 -16.45 17.91
C ASN A 42 -0.95 -16.95 18.59
N ALA A 43 -0.99 -17.28 19.89
CA ALA A 43 0.17 -17.61 20.71
C ALA A 43 0.75 -19.03 20.47
N ASP A 44 0.10 -19.89 19.67
CA ASP A 44 0.49 -21.31 19.49
C ASP A 44 0.97 -21.66 18.07
N ARG A 45 1.42 -20.69 17.25
CA ARG A 45 2.10 -20.99 15.97
C ARG A 45 3.62 -20.84 16.10
N PRO A 46 4.36 -21.90 16.43
CA PRO A 46 5.81 -21.84 16.64
C PRO A 46 6.65 -21.53 15.37
N ASP A 47 6.03 -21.40 14.20
CA ASP A 47 6.70 -21.25 12.91
C ASP A 47 6.46 -19.89 12.21
N GLN A 48 5.80 -18.92 12.85
CA GLN A 48 5.63 -17.61 12.19
C GLN A 48 6.98 -16.90 12.02
N PRO A 49 7.29 -16.37 10.82
CA PRO A 49 8.54 -15.67 10.60
C PRO A 49 8.62 -14.45 11.51
N HIS A 50 9.64 -14.41 12.36
CA HIS A 50 9.97 -13.23 13.16
C HIS A 50 10.54 -12.15 12.24
N TRP A 51 9.67 -11.25 11.79
CA TRP A 51 10.07 -10.10 11.00
C TRP A 51 10.65 -9.00 11.91
N LYS A 52 11.81 -8.48 11.52
CA LYS A 52 12.35 -7.20 12.00
C LYS A 52 12.04 -6.14 10.96
N VAL A 53 11.46 -5.02 11.40
CA VAL A 53 11.14 -3.87 10.56
C VAL A 53 12.08 -2.72 10.92
N GLU A 54 12.76 -2.15 9.93
CA GLU A 54 13.72 -1.06 10.11
C GLU A 54 13.53 0.04 9.07
N GLU A 55 13.56 1.29 9.50
CA GLU A 55 13.63 2.45 8.61
C GLU A 55 14.99 2.43 7.85
N LEU A 56 14.95 2.35 6.51
CA LEU A 56 16.14 2.50 5.67
C LEU A 56 16.41 3.98 5.42
N LEU A 57 15.37 4.67 4.95
CA LEU A 57 15.34 6.11 4.72
C LEU A 57 14.08 6.65 5.36
N ALA A 58 14.24 7.63 6.26
CA ALA A 58 13.12 8.37 6.81
C ALA A 58 12.49 9.25 5.73
N GLY A 59 11.17 9.40 5.81
CA GLY A 59 10.46 10.33 4.97
C GLY A 59 10.87 11.77 5.25
N SER A 60 10.71 12.62 4.25
CA SER A 60 10.90 14.05 4.36
C SER A 60 9.83 14.77 3.55
N TRP A 61 9.84 16.09 3.60
CA TRP A 61 8.95 16.92 2.78
C TRP A 61 9.04 16.68 1.26
N ARG A 62 10.06 15.95 0.76
CA ARG A 62 10.26 15.64 -0.68
C ARG A 62 10.48 14.16 -1.03
N GLY A 63 10.74 13.32 -0.03
CA GLY A 63 11.14 11.93 -0.24
C GLY A 63 10.28 11.03 0.63
N ALA A 64 9.91 9.88 0.09
CA ALA A 64 9.12 8.90 0.81
C ALA A 64 9.99 8.02 1.71
N THR A 65 9.41 7.55 2.81
CA THR A 65 10.01 6.55 3.68
C THR A 65 10.26 5.26 2.91
N SER A 66 11.47 4.70 3.02
CA SER A 66 11.81 3.35 2.54
C SER A 66 12.09 2.45 3.74
N VAL A 67 11.53 1.24 3.73
CA VAL A 67 11.57 0.33 4.89
C VAL A 67 12.18 -1.02 4.53
N LEU A 68 12.97 -1.58 5.43
CA LEU A 68 13.43 -2.97 5.36
C LEU A 68 12.58 -3.85 6.29
N ILE A 69 12.01 -4.91 5.74
CA ILE A 69 11.47 -6.03 6.52
C ILE A 69 12.40 -7.23 6.31
N SER A 70 12.91 -7.81 7.40
CA SER A 70 13.92 -8.85 7.34
C SER A 70 13.75 -9.89 8.44
N ASN A 71 13.97 -11.17 8.12
CA ASN A 71 14.11 -12.25 9.10
C ASN A 71 15.52 -12.87 9.09
N GLY A 72 16.50 -12.14 8.53
CA GLY A 72 17.89 -12.59 8.35
C GLY A 72 18.12 -13.53 7.17
N ARG A 73 17.08 -14.18 6.63
CA ARG A 73 17.17 -15.05 5.44
C ARG A 73 16.45 -14.48 4.22
N CYS A 74 15.36 -13.75 4.45
CA CYS A 74 14.58 -13.07 3.45
C CYS A 74 14.57 -11.57 3.75
N HIS A 75 14.89 -10.76 2.75
CA HIS A 75 14.91 -9.31 2.82
C HIS A 75 13.86 -8.73 1.87
N ILE A 76 13.07 -7.79 2.38
CA ILE A 76 11.99 -7.14 1.67
C ILE A 76 12.18 -5.64 1.81
N VAL A 77 12.15 -4.91 0.71
CA VAL A 77 12.14 -3.44 0.71
C VAL A 77 10.72 -2.96 0.44
N VAL A 78 10.23 -2.04 1.26
CA VAL A 78 8.93 -1.38 1.06
C VAL A 78 9.18 0.05 0.64
N ASP A 79 8.68 0.39 -0.56
CA ASP A 79 8.99 1.61 -1.31
C ASP A 79 10.51 1.82 -1.51
N THR A 80 10.86 2.49 -2.61
CA THR A 80 12.23 2.62 -3.12
C THR A 80 12.67 4.06 -3.30
N GLY A 81 11.81 5.04 -3.05
CA GLY A 81 12.20 6.45 -3.03
C GLY A 81 12.34 7.10 -4.41
N MET A 82 12.86 8.34 -4.41
CA MET A 82 13.15 9.11 -5.61
C MET A 82 14.49 8.73 -6.27
N PRO A 83 14.68 8.94 -7.59
CA PRO A 83 15.93 8.63 -8.30
C PRO A 83 17.21 9.24 -7.71
N HIS A 84 17.11 10.43 -7.13
CA HIS A 84 18.26 11.12 -6.56
C HIS A 84 18.69 10.54 -5.20
N GLU A 85 17.83 9.76 -4.56
CA GLU A 85 18.06 9.10 -3.27
C GLU A 85 18.58 7.67 -3.43
N ALA A 86 18.70 7.16 -4.66
CA ALA A 86 19.17 5.80 -4.95
C ALA A 86 20.43 5.41 -4.19
N HIS A 87 21.42 6.31 -4.16
CA HIS A 87 22.69 6.10 -3.46
C HIS A 87 22.54 6.03 -1.94
N LEU A 88 21.56 6.73 -1.36
CA LEU A 88 21.24 6.68 0.07
C LEU A 88 20.57 5.35 0.42
N LEU A 89 19.62 4.89 -0.41
CA LEU A 89 18.94 3.62 -0.23
C LEU A 89 19.93 2.45 -0.27
N VAL A 90 20.81 2.43 -1.28
CA VAL A 90 21.86 1.40 -1.39
C VAL A 90 22.79 1.44 -0.18
N LYS A 91 23.26 2.63 0.22
CA LYS A 91 24.11 2.77 1.40
C LYS A 91 23.42 2.30 2.69
N ALA A 92 22.13 2.55 2.84
CA ALA A 92 21.36 2.11 4.01
C ALA A 92 21.24 0.58 4.08
N LEU A 93 21.14 -0.10 2.93
CA LEU A 93 21.19 -1.56 2.83
C LEU A 93 22.60 -2.10 3.11
N GLU A 94 23.63 -1.48 2.53
CA GLU A 94 25.04 -1.88 2.73
C GLU A 94 25.47 -1.79 4.19
N ASN A 95 25.02 -0.75 4.91
CA ASN A 95 25.25 -0.60 6.35
C ASN A 95 24.67 -1.77 7.18
N ARG A 96 23.76 -2.55 6.59
CA ARG A 96 23.15 -3.76 7.18
C ARG A 96 23.72 -5.05 6.58
N GLY A 97 24.77 -4.95 5.74
CA GLY A 97 25.38 -6.08 5.07
C GLY A 97 24.53 -6.68 3.95
N ILE A 98 23.56 -5.93 3.41
CA ILE A 98 22.62 -6.38 2.38
C ILE A 98 22.91 -5.62 1.09
N GLY A 99 23.13 -6.33 -0.01
CA GLY A 99 23.16 -5.74 -1.35
C GLY A 99 21.77 -5.73 -2.00
N PRO A 100 21.52 -4.89 -3.03
CA PRO A 100 20.26 -4.91 -3.77
C PRO A 100 19.91 -6.28 -4.37
N ALA A 101 20.90 -7.11 -4.69
CA ALA A 101 20.70 -8.46 -5.21
C ALA A 101 20.24 -9.49 -4.15
N ASP A 102 20.42 -9.17 -2.86
CA ASP A 102 20.01 -10.03 -1.73
C ASP A 102 18.56 -9.74 -1.31
N VAL A 103 18.00 -8.62 -1.75
CA VAL A 103 16.58 -8.31 -1.58
C VAL A 103 15.76 -9.28 -2.42
N ARG A 104 14.85 -10.00 -1.77
CA ARG A 104 14.04 -11.03 -2.41
C ARG A 104 12.76 -10.45 -2.99
N LEU A 105 12.18 -9.46 -2.31
CA LEU A 105 10.92 -8.82 -2.65
C LEU A 105 11.04 -7.30 -2.51
N VAL A 106 10.38 -6.58 -3.41
CA VAL A 106 10.03 -5.18 -3.22
C VAL A 106 8.51 -5.11 -3.08
N ILE A 107 7.99 -4.32 -2.14
CA ILE A 107 6.56 -4.05 -2.01
C ILE A 107 6.35 -2.55 -2.22
N ASN A 108 5.52 -2.16 -3.17
CA ASN A 108 5.16 -0.75 -3.36
C ASN A 108 3.79 -0.48 -2.70
N THR A 109 3.71 0.56 -1.87
CA THR A 109 2.45 1.01 -1.27
C THR A 109 1.51 1.58 -2.34
N HIS A 110 2.08 2.35 -3.26
CA HIS A 110 1.44 2.90 -4.45
C HIS A 110 2.50 3.39 -5.45
N PHE A 111 2.08 3.95 -6.59
CA PHE A 111 2.98 4.32 -7.69
C PHE A 111 3.15 5.84 -7.89
N HIS A 112 3.34 6.63 -6.83
CA HIS A 112 3.86 8.00 -6.98
C HIS A 112 5.38 8.01 -7.15
N ILE A 113 5.88 9.04 -7.86
CA ILE A 113 7.29 9.13 -8.29
C ILE A 113 8.30 9.03 -7.15
N ASP A 114 7.91 9.49 -5.98
CA ASP A 114 8.70 9.52 -4.76
C ASP A 114 8.72 8.22 -4.00
N HIS A 115 7.92 7.23 -4.42
CA HIS A 115 7.89 5.90 -3.81
C HIS A 115 8.57 4.83 -4.67
N VAL A 116 8.52 4.89 -6.00
CA VAL A 116 8.76 3.68 -6.82
C VAL A 116 9.89 3.76 -7.85
N LEU A 117 10.59 4.89 -7.94
CA LEU A 117 11.48 5.16 -9.09
C LEU A 117 12.92 4.62 -8.94
N ASN A 118 13.19 3.82 -7.92
CA ASN A 118 14.41 3.04 -7.80
C ASN A 118 14.15 1.52 -7.83
N GLY A 119 12.97 1.08 -8.27
CA GLY A 119 12.65 -0.35 -8.41
C GLY A 119 13.64 -1.12 -9.29
N ASN A 120 14.22 -0.47 -10.31
CA ASN A 120 15.23 -1.04 -11.20
C ASN A 120 16.58 -1.38 -10.53
N LEU A 121 16.84 -0.90 -9.31
CA LEU A 121 18.00 -1.33 -8.53
C LEU A 121 17.88 -2.80 -8.10
N PHE A 122 16.66 -3.32 -8.01
CA PHE A 122 16.34 -4.63 -7.46
C PHE A 122 16.01 -5.65 -8.56
N GLY A 123 16.93 -5.83 -9.53
CA GLY A 123 16.70 -6.64 -10.73
C GLY A 123 16.46 -8.15 -10.51
N ARG A 124 16.63 -8.66 -9.27
CA ARG A 124 16.36 -10.06 -8.90
C ARG A 124 15.10 -10.22 -8.04
N SER A 125 14.52 -9.12 -7.57
CA SER A 125 13.35 -9.14 -6.70
C SER A 125 12.07 -9.46 -7.47
N LEU A 126 11.10 -10.07 -6.81
CA LEU A 126 9.70 -9.94 -7.23
C LEU A 126 9.16 -8.62 -6.68
N ILE A 127 8.32 -7.95 -7.46
CA ILE A 127 7.74 -6.65 -7.10
C ILE A 127 6.25 -6.84 -6.82
N TYR A 128 5.87 -6.69 -5.56
CA TYR A 128 4.49 -6.75 -5.12
C TYR A 128 3.89 -5.36 -5.07
N ALA A 129 2.70 -5.21 -5.61
CA ALA A 129 1.92 -3.98 -5.52
C ALA A 129 0.46 -4.31 -5.86
N THR A 130 -0.42 -3.31 -5.77
CA THR A 130 -1.76 -3.45 -6.35
C THR A 130 -1.72 -3.14 -7.84
N GLN A 131 -2.43 -3.94 -8.63
CA GLN A 131 -2.63 -3.67 -10.04
C GLN A 131 -3.42 -2.38 -10.22
N HIS A 132 -4.40 -2.14 -9.34
CA HIS A 132 -5.23 -0.95 -9.41
C HIS A 132 -4.42 0.35 -9.28
N SER A 133 -3.50 0.43 -8.30
CA SER A 133 -2.65 1.63 -8.16
C SER A 133 -1.69 1.79 -9.35
N PHE A 134 -1.14 0.69 -9.86
CA PHE A 134 -0.26 0.71 -11.03
C PHE A 134 -0.96 1.31 -12.26
N ASP A 135 -2.13 0.77 -12.62
CA ASP A 135 -2.88 1.19 -13.80
C ASP A 135 -3.38 2.64 -13.65
N TRP A 136 -3.83 3.00 -12.44
CA TRP A 136 -4.28 4.35 -12.12
C TRP A 136 -3.15 5.38 -12.27
N SER A 137 -1.99 5.13 -11.66
CA SER A 137 -0.84 6.04 -11.74
C SER A 137 -0.28 6.16 -13.16
N ARG A 138 -0.22 5.05 -13.92
CA ARG A 138 0.19 5.11 -15.32
C ARG A 138 -0.72 5.99 -16.16
N SER A 139 -2.03 5.91 -15.92
CA SER A 139 -3.02 6.75 -16.60
C SER A 139 -2.84 8.22 -16.20
N LEU A 140 -2.65 8.50 -14.91
CA LEU A 140 -2.35 9.84 -14.39
C LEU A 140 -1.13 10.44 -15.09
N TYR A 141 0.01 9.74 -15.10
CA TYR A 141 1.23 10.29 -15.70
C TYR A 141 1.13 10.44 -17.23
N SER A 142 0.37 9.59 -17.90
CA SER A 142 0.05 9.76 -19.32
C SER A 142 -0.75 11.05 -19.55
N ASP A 143 -1.79 11.30 -18.76
CA ASP A 143 -2.64 12.49 -18.87
C ASP A 143 -1.87 13.78 -18.46
N LEU A 144 -0.95 13.69 -17.50
CA LEU A 144 -0.07 14.80 -17.12
C LEU A 144 0.91 15.19 -18.24
N ALA A 145 1.27 14.26 -19.12
CA ALA A 145 2.14 14.52 -20.27
C ALA A 145 1.45 15.31 -21.38
N ASP A 146 0.12 15.41 -21.38
CA ASP A 146 -0.60 16.26 -22.31
C ASP A 146 -0.21 17.74 -22.09
N GLY A 147 0.32 18.38 -23.14
CA GLY A 147 0.81 19.76 -23.05
C GLY A 147 -0.31 20.82 -22.98
N GLN A 148 -1.52 20.47 -23.39
CA GLN A 148 -2.62 21.41 -23.62
C GLN A 148 -3.75 21.23 -22.61
N ASN A 149 -4.09 19.98 -22.28
CA ASN A 149 -5.32 19.65 -21.55
C ASN A 149 -5.08 19.10 -20.14
N TRP A 150 -3.82 18.98 -19.69
CA TRP A 150 -3.51 18.31 -18.42
C TRP A 150 -4.29 18.87 -17.22
N GLU A 151 -4.54 20.19 -17.15
CA GLU A 151 -5.29 20.81 -16.05
C GLU A 151 -6.72 20.28 -15.94
N LYS A 152 -7.34 19.97 -17.08
CA LYS A 152 -8.68 19.37 -17.12
C LYS A 152 -8.61 17.87 -16.86
N LEU A 153 -7.63 17.19 -17.45
CA LEU A 153 -7.47 15.74 -17.34
C LEU A 153 -7.12 15.33 -15.90
N VAL A 154 -6.32 16.12 -15.21
CA VAL A 154 -5.86 15.80 -13.85
C VAL A 154 -7.02 15.78 -12.83
N LEU A 155 -8.11 16.49 -13.09
CA LEU A 155 -9.31 16.48 -12.25
C LEU A 155 -10.03 15.13 -12.23
N LYS A 156 -9.79 14.24 -13.19
CA LYS A 156 -10.27 12.84 -13.12
C LYS A 156 -9.64 12.08 -11.95
N TYR A 157 -8.40 12.44 -11.61
CA TYR A 157 -7.57 11.78 -10.61
C TYR A 157 -7.61 12.53 -9.29
N TYR A 158 -7.78 13.85 -9.31
CA TYR A 158 -7.84 14.68 -8.12
C TYR A 158 -9.03 15.63 -8.22
N PRO A 159 -10.28 15.13 -8.10
CA PRO A 159 -11.48 15.93 -8.32
C PRO A 159 -11.63 17.06 -7.28
N GLU A 160 -11.10 16.87 -6.09
CA GLU A 160 -11.15 17.82 -4.98
C GLU A 160 -10.11 18.95 -5.11
N THR A 161 -9.27 18.94 -6.15
CA THR A 161 -8.26 19.98 -6.43
C THR A 161 -8.81 21.39 -6.34
N LEU A 162 -10.02 21.61 -6.88
CA LEU A 162 -10.61 22.94 -6.96
C LEU A 162 -11.04 23.50 -5.59
N LEU A 163 -11.06 22.68 -4.54
CA LEU A 163 -11.35 23.10 -3.17
C LEU A 163 -10.13 23.75 -2.49
N HIS A 164 -8.94 23.58 -3.05
CA HIS A 164 -7.70 24.10 -2.46
C HIS A 164 -7.25 25.39 -3.19
N GLU A 165 -7.15 26.49 -2.46
CA GLU A 165 -6.86 27.82 -3.01
C GLU A 165 -5.53 27.87 -3.80
N ARG A 166 -4.55 27.04 -3.41
CA ARG A 166 -3.20 26.98 -4.02
C ARG A 166 -2.99 25.78 -4.94
N ALA A 167 -4.02 24.98 -5.22
CA ALA A 167 -3.87 23.70 -5.90
C ALA A 167 -3.25 23.85 -7.30
N ARG A 168 -3.64 24.87 -8.07
CA ARG A 168 -3.18 25.05 -9.46
C ARG A 168 -1.66 25.23 -9.54
N THR A 169 -1.09 26.13 -8.73
CA THR A 169 0.36 26.37 -8.69
C THR A 169 1.11 25.15 -8.16
N HIS A 170 0.58 24.51 -7.11
CA HIS A 170 1.15 23.29 -6.54
C HIS A 170 1.21 22.16 -7.57
N MET A 171 0.09 21.86 -8.24
CA MET A 171 0.00 20.84 -9.27
C MET A 171 0.85 21.15 -10.50
N ALA A 172 0.99 22.42 -10.88
CA ALA A 172 1.91 22.79 -11.97
C ALA A 172 3.37 22.46 -11.61
N ASN A 173 3.77 22.64 -10.34
CA ASN A 173 5.10 22.27 -9.87
C ASN A 173 5.26 20.74 -9.77
N LEU A 174 4.26 20.04 -9.23
CA LEU A 174 4.25 18.57 -9.17
C LEU A 174 4.28 17.94 -10.57
N ARG A 175 3.54 18.50 -11.54
CA ARG A 175 3.61 18.08 -12.94
C ARG A 175 5.03 18.21 -13.50
N LYS A 176 5.71 19.33 -13.28
CA LYS A 176 7.10 19.50 -13.74
C LYS A 176 8.02 18.44 -13.15
N LEU A 177 7.83 18.11 -11.87
CA LEU A 177 8.61 17.08 -11.19
C LEU A 177 8.29 15.69 -11.76
N ALA A 178 7.00 15.36 -11.92
CA ALA A 178 6.52 14.12 -12.51
C ALA A 178 7.07 13.92 -13.92
N LEU A 179 6.94 14.89 -14.81
CA LEU A 179 7.44 14.79 -16.19
C LEU A 179 8.96 14.69 -16.29
N ARG A 180 9.68 15.20 -15.29
CA ARG A 180 11.14 15.08 -15.24
C ARG A 180 11.59 13.68 -14.86
N TRP A 181 10.88 13.01 -13.95
CA TRP A 181 11.36 11.80 -13.29
C TRP A 181 10.61 10.53 -13.66
N TRP A 182 9.33 10.65 -14.03
CA TRP A 182 8.51 9.50 -14.37
C TRP A 182 9.10 8.75 -15.58
N ASP A 183 9.51 7.52 -15.33
CA ASP A 183 9.99 6.58 -16.34
C ASP A 183 9.58 5.18 -15.91
N VAL A 184 8.72 4.54 -16.69
CA VAL A 184 8.24 3.19 -16.41
C VAL A 184 9.39 2.16 -16.31
N LYS A 185 10.52 2.40 -16.97
CA LYS A 185 11.70 1.53 -16.91
C LYS A 185 12.36 1.53 -15.54
N ARG A 186 12.09 2.54 -14.71
CA ARG A 186 12.59 2.63 -13.33
C ARG A 186 11.82 1.77 -12.35
N LEU A 187 10.60 1.36 -12.70
CA LEU A 187 9.75 0.59 -11.80
C LEU A 187 10.22 -0.86 -11.63
N GLY A 188 10.96 -1.40 -12.61
CA GLY A 188 11.32 -2.81 -12.71
C GLY A 188 10.82 -3.44 -14.02
N ALA A 189 11.29 -4.65 -14.32
CA ALA A 189 10.84 -5.39 -15.50
C ALA A 189 9.42 -5.94 -15.29
N PRO A 190 8.54 -5.95 -16.31
CA PRO A 190 7.16 -6.42 -16.20
C PRO A 190 7.01 -7.83 -15.59
N GLU A 191 7.96 -8.72 -15.85
CA GLU A 191 7.94 -10.12 -15.39
C GLU A 191 8.17 -10.25 -13.87
N GLN A 192 8.73 -9.21 -13.23
CA GLN A 192 8.95 -9.16 -11.78
C GLN A 192 7.64 -8.95 -11.01
N PHE A 193 6.60 -8.36 -11.62
CA PHE A 193 5.40 -7.93 -10.91
C PHE A 193 4.52 -9.09 -10.44
N ARG A 194 4.01 -8.97 -9.22
CA ARG A 194 3.01 -9.84 -8.59
C ARG A 194 1.93 -8.96 -7.97
N TRP A 195 0.70 -9.11 -8.43
CA TRP A 195 -0.41 -8.28 -7.96
C TRP A 195 -0.97 -8.84 -6.66
N ILE A 196 -1.01 -8.03 -5.61
CA ILE A 196 -1.47 -8.42 -4.26
C ILE A 196 -2.90 -8.98 -4.30
N GLU A 197 -3.72 -8.51 -5.25
CA GLU A 197 -5.09 -8.97 -5.48
C GLU A 197 -5.17 -10.46 -5.87
N THR A 198 -4.08 -11.02 -6.40
CA THR A 198 -4.02 -12.42 -6.89
C THR A 198 -2.86 -13.23 -6.31
N HIS A 199 -1.91 -12.58 -5.64
CA HIS A 199 -0.71 -13.18 -5.08
C HIS A 199 -0.58 -12.74 -3.62
N PRO A 200 -0.77 -13.65 -2.65
CA PRO A 200 -0.68 -13.28 -1.25
C PRO A 200 0.75 -12.83 -0.90
N LEU A 201 0.83 -11.89 0.05
CA LEU A 201 2.08 -11.50 0.68
C LEU A 201 2.64 -12.63 1.57
N PRO A 202 3.93 -12.60 1.91
CA PRO A 202 4.51 -13.54 2.87
C PRO A 202 3.73 -13.58 4.19
N GLU A 203 3.69 -14.74 4.84
CA GLU A 203 3.06 -14.87 6.16
C GLU A 203 3.65 -13.86 7.16
N GLY A 204 2.79 -13.28 8.00
CA GLY A 204 3.15 -12.24 8.97
C GLY A 204 3.20 -10.81 8.40
N ILE A 205 2.94 -10.64 7.09
CA ILE A 205 2.78 -9.33 6.44
C ILE A 205 1.40 -9.28 5.79
N GLU A 206 0.55 -8.36 6.26
CA GLU A 206 -0.79 -8.15 5.74
C GLU A 206 -0.87 -6.85 4.94
N ALA A 207 -1.52 -6.89 3.77
CA ALA A 207 -1.87 -5.68 3.02
C ALA A 207 -3.20 -5.12 3.55
N PHE A 208 -3.18 -3.87 3.99
CA PHE A 208 -4.34 -3.14 4.48
C PHE A 208 -4.71 -2.03 3.49
N VAL A 209 -5.89 -2.12 2.87
CA VAL A 209 -6.32 -1.20 1.82
C VAL A 209 -6.60 0.19 2.40
N THR A 210 -5.94 1.21 1.84
CA THR A 210 -5.99 2.60 2.31
C THR A 210 -6.06 3.57 1.12
N SER A 211 -7.13 3.43 0.34
CA SER A 211 -7.29 4.07 -0.99
C SER A 211 -7.67 5.56 -0.98
N GLY A 212 -7.60 6.25 0.16
CA GLY A 212 -7.91 7.68 0.24
C GLY A 212 -6.94 8.58 -0.51
N HIS A 213 -5.63 8.30 -0.44
CA HIS A 213 -4.60 9.09 -1.16
C HIS A 213 -4.61 8.82 -2.66
N VAL A 214 -4.53 7.54 -3.05
CA VAL A 214 -4.75 7.09 -4.42
C VAL A 214 -5.56 5.79 -4.44
N PRO A 215 -6.39 5.55 -5.48
CA PRO A 215 -7.06 4.28 -5.66
C PRO A 215 -6.07 3.10 -5.69
N GLY A 216 -6.39 2.05 -4.92
CA GLY A 216 -5.54 0.87 -4.81
C GLY A 216 -4.32 1.04 -3.90
N HIS A 217 -4.13 2.19 -3.23
CA HIS A 217 -3.08 2.33 -2.21
C HIS A 217 -3.25 1.28 -1.11
N VAL A 218 -2.13 0.72 -0.66
CA VAL A 218 -2.06 -0.24 0.46
C VAL A 218 -1.02 0.20 1.48
N SER A 219 -1.38 0.08 2.75
CA SER A 219 -0.46 0.09 3.88
C SER A 219 -0.14 -1.35 4.28
N LEU A 220 0.97 -1.58 4.99
CA LEU A 220 1.34 -2.93 5.45
C LEU A 220 1.23 -3.01 6.97
N LEU A 221 0.63 -4.10 7.46
CA LEU A 221 0.66 -4.48 8.87
C LEU A 221 1.65 -5.63 9.04
N VAL A 222 2.64 -5.45 9.90
CA VAL A 222 3.67 -6.45 10.18
C VAL A 222 3.59 -6.82 11.66
N SER A 223 3.31 -8.09 11.93
CA SER A 223 3.31 -8.61 13.29
C SER A 223 4.76 -8.77 13.78
N THR A 224 5.12 -8.01 14.81
CA THR A 224 6.46 -8.01 15.43
C THR A 224 6.35 -8.44 16.89
N GLY A 225 6.13 -9.74 17.12
CA GLY A 225 5.80 -10.27 18.44
C GLY A 225 4.36 -9.93 18.83
N GLU A 226 4.16 -9.31 19.99
CA GLU A 226 2.85 -8.83 20.46
C GLU A 226 2.43 -7.49 19.84
N ASN A 227 3.37 -6.77 19.22
CA ASN A 227 3.13 -5.46 18.63
C ASN A 227 2.87 -5.55 17.12
N VAL A 228 2.08 -4.60 16.60
CA VAL A 228 1.85 -4.37 15.18
C VAL A 228 2.65 -3.15 14.73
N THR A 229 3.58 -3.37 13.80
CA THR A 229 4.25 -2.28 13.08
C THR A 229 3.49 -1.98 11.79
N VAL A 230 3.09 -0.73 11.61
CA VAL A 230 2.39 -0.23 10.41
C VAL A 230 3.39 0.48 9.51
N ILE A 231 3.48 0.07 8.25
CA ILE A 231 4.13 0.84 7.19
C ILE A 231 3.01 1.54 6.42
N ALA A 232 2.84 2.83 6.69
CA ALA A 232 1.62 3.53 6.31
C ALA A 232 1.58 3.93 4.84
N GLY A 233 2.75 4.19 4.22
CA GLY A 233 2.81 4.90 2.95
C GLY A 233 2.09 6.25 3.06
N ASP A 234 1.49 6.69 1.97
CA ASP A 234 0.83 7.99 1.91
C ASP A 234 -0.61 7.98 2.43
N ALA A 235 -1.03 6.92 3.13
CA ALA A 235 -2.26 6.96 3.91
C ALA A 235 -2.10 7.71 5.25
N LEU A 236 -0.85 7.93 5.68
CA LEU A 236 -0.47 8.77 6.81
C LEU A 236 0.90 9.38 6.49
N LEU A 237 0.93 10.69 6.18
CA LEU A 237 2.13 11.35 5.67
C LEU A 237 3.10 11.72 6.79
N SER A 238 2.60 12.23 7.92
CA SER A 238 3.39 12.58 9.10
C SER A 238 2.61 12.28 10.39
N ARG A 239 3.34 12.15 11.51
CA ARG A 239 2.76 12.06 12.85
C ARG A 239 1.79 13.20 13.11
N GLU A 240 2.24 14.43 12.84
CA GLU A 240 1.48 15.65 13.07
C GLU A 240 0.72 16.04 11.79
N ARG A 241 -0.59 16.31 11.91
CA ARG A 241 -1.44 16.65 10.74
C ARG A 241 -1.00 17.94 10.07
N GLU A 242 -0.56 18.91 10.86
CA GLU A 242 -0.10 20.22 10.39
C GLU A 242 1.18 20.13 9.56
N GLU A 243 1.98 19.07 9.75
CA GLU A 243 3.18 18.82 8.94
C GLU A 243 2.85 18.20 7.58
N GLU A 244 1.73 17.48 7.46
CA GLU A 244 1.28 16.89 6.20
C GLU A 244 1.09 17.96 5.11
N GLU A 245 0.64 19.16 5.47
CA GLU A 245 0.47 20.29 4.54
C GLU A 245 1.79 20.80 3.94
N ARG A 246 2.93 20.44 4.54
CA ARG A 246 4.27 20.84 4.08
C ARG A 246 4.89 19.83 3.12
N VAL A 247 4.30 18.65 3.01
CA VAL A 247 4.80 17.58 2.13
C VAL A 247 4.53 17.95 0.68
N ALA A 248 5.56 17.83 -0.16
CA ALA A 248 5.48 18.09 -1.59
C ALA A 248 4.90 16.90 -2.36
N THR A 249 3.71 16.43 -1.96
CA THR A 249 2.96 15.34 -2.59
C THR A 249 1.68 15.87 -3.25
N MET A 250 1.03 15.03 -4.07
CA MET A 250 -0.30 15.32 -4.61
C MET A 250 -1.32 15.39 -3.47
N ILE A 251 -2.35 16.22 -3.61
CA ILE A 251 -3.48 16.15 -2.67
C ILE A 251 -4.09 14.75 -2.71
N PRO A 252 -4.78 14.28 -1.65
CA PRO A 252 -5.45 12.99 -1.70
C PRO A 252 -6.52 12.95 -2.81
N HIS A 253 -6.70 11.79 -3.42
CA HIS A 253 -7.76 11.52 -4.39
C HIS A 253 -9.15 11.76 -3.78
N HIS A 254 -9.34 11.37 -2.51
CA HIS A 254 -10.61 11.47 -1.79
C HIS A 254 -10.35 11.83 -0.31
N SER A 255 -10.54 13.09 0.07
CA SER A 255 -10.10 13.60 1.38
C SER A 255 -10.82 12.96 2.57
N GLU A 256 -12.11 12.62 2.45
CA GLU A 256 -12.82 11.91 3.52
C GLU A 256 -12.25 10.51 3.77
N GLN A 257 -12.09 9.70 2.71
CA GLN A 257 -11.50 8.38 2.82
C GLN A 257 -10.06 8.45 3.34
N PHE A 258 -9.27 9.43 2.88
CA PHE A 258 -7.91 9.67 3.39
C PHE A 258 -7.90 9.91 4.91
N ARG A 259 -8.81 10.74 5.43
CA ARG A 259 -8.95 10.97 6.87
C ARG A 259 -9.34 9.70 7.64
N LEU A 260 -10.22 8.87 7.07
CA LEU A 260 -10.64 7.60 7.66
C LEU A 260 -9.51 6.57 7.67
N ASP A 261 -8.75 6.48 6.58
CA ASP A 261 -7.60 5.57 6.47
C ASP A 261 -6.54 5.93 7.50
N ARG A 262 -6.17 7.22 7.60
CA ARG A 262 -5.25 7.72 8.62
C ARG A 262 -5.69 7.34 10.03
N ALA A 263 -6.96 7.55 10.37
CA ALA A 263 -7.50 7.24 11.69
C ALA A 263 -7.48 5.73 12.00
N ARG A 264 -7.76 4.88 10.99
CA ARG A 264 -7.68 3.43 11.13
C ARG A 264 -6.25 2.97 11.41
N LEU A 265 -5.26 3.47 10.67
CA LEU A 265 -3.86 3.09 10.88
C LEU A 265 -3.36 3.47 12.27
N LEU A 266 -3.73 4.66 12.75
CA LEU A 266 -3.40 5.11 14.11
C LEU A 266 -4.04 4.24 15.21
N GLY A 267 -5.23 3.67 14.95
CA GLY A 267 -5.89 2.76 15.88
C GLY A 267 -5.43 1.30 15.80
N LEU A 268 -4.62 0.93 14.80
CA LEU A 268 -4.16 -0.44 14.57
C LEU A 268 -2.70 -0.67 14.99
N GLY A 269 -1.84 0.33 14.84
CA GLY A 269 -0.40 0.18 15.00
C GLY A 269 0.12 0.67 16.35
N ASP A 270 0.98 -0.12 16.98
CA ASP A 270 1.78 0.32 18.13
C ASP A 270 2.96 1.19 17.67
N ARG A 271 3.51 0.88 16.49
CA ARG A 271 4.60 1.61 15.83
C ARG A 271 4.20 1.92 14.39
N ILE A 272 4.45 3.14 13.94
CA ILE A 272 4.08 3.61 12.61
C ILE A 272 5.31 4.15 11.90
N LEU A 273 5.52 3.69 10.66
CA LEU A 273 6.42 4.28 9.67
C LEU A 273 5.56 5.07 8.67
N PRO A 274 5.45 6.40 8.82
CA PRO A 274 4.66 7.26 7.94
C PRO A 274 5.32 7.41 6.56
N GLY A 275 4.59 7.95 5.58
CA GLY A 275 5.11 8.17 4.22
C GLY A 275 6.21 9.23 4.13
N HIS A 276 6.18 10.28 4.96
CA HIS A 276 6.99 11.50 4.79
C HIS A 276 7.57 12.07 6.09
N ASP A 277 7.73 11.23 7.11
CA ASP A 277 8.29 11.59 8.41
C ASP A 277 9.09 10.41 8.98
N HIS A 278 9.76 10.62 10.10
CA HIS A 278 10.35 9.55 10.90
C HIS A 278 9.28 8.71 11.58
N GLU A 279 9.63 7.45 11.80
CA GLU A 279 8.80 6.55 12.58
C GLU A 279 8.47 7.02 14.00
N PHE A 280 7.34 6.55 14.52
CA PHE A 280 6.88 6.88 15.87
C PHE A 280 6.06 5.77 16.51
N THR A 281 6.01 5.77 17.84
CA THR A 281 5.15 4.89 18.62
C THR A 281 3.83 5.59 18.89
N VAL A 282 2.72 4.87 18.75
CA VAL A 282 1.42 5.34 19.20
C VAL A 282 1.33 5.05 20.69
N VAL A 283 1.35 6.10 21.51
CA VAL A 283 1.10 5.95 22.95
C VAL A 283 -0.41 5.85 23.13
N GLY A 284 -0.89 4.72 23.64
CA GLY A 284 -2.29 4.61 24.07
C GLY A 284 -2.53 5.56 25.25
N ASP A 285 -3.62 6.33 25.17
CA ASP A 285 -4.12 7.13 26.30
C ASP A 285 -4.61 6.25 27.47
#